data_AF-A0A2V8GLH9-F1
#
_entry.id   AF-A0A2V8GLH9-F1
#
_cell.length_a   1.000
_cell.length_b   1.000
_cell.length_c   1.000
_cell.angle_alpha   90.00
_cell.angle_beta   90.00
_cell.angle_gamma   90.00
#
_symmetry.space_group_name_H-M   'P 1'
#
loop_
_entity.id
_entity.type
_entity.pdbx_description
1 polymer ?
#
loop_
_entity_poly.entity_id
_entity_poly.type
_entity_poly.pdbx_seq_one_letter_code
_entity_poly.pdbx_strand_id
1 'polypeptide(L)' 'QNVLTKSLGSANPHNVVRATFKGLMDLKDPALVARYRGKEESELVGA' A
#
# COMPACT_ATOMS: atom_id res chain seq x y z
N GLN A 1 -7.63 9.18 -9.58
CA GLN A 1 -6.23 9.02 -10.04
C GLN A 1 -5.34 9.95 -9.21
N ASN A 2 -5.38 9.79 -7.89
CA ASN A 2 -4.76 10.73 -6.96
C ASN A 2 -3.80 9.95 -6.07
N VAL A 3 -2.55 10.41 -5.98
CA VAL A 3 -1.52 9.82 -5.12
C VAL A 3 -0.54 10.90 -4.69
N LEU A 4 -0.16 10.89 -3.41
CA LEU A 4 0.92 11.73 -2.90
C LEU A 4 2.16 10.84 -2.80
N THR A 5 3.29 11.32 -3.30
CA THR A 5 4.55 10.53 -3.28
C THR A 5 5.74 11.40 -2.93
N LYS A 6 6.77 10.77 -2.36
CA LYS A 6 8.09 11.34 -2.17
C LYS A 6 9.13 10.22 -2.21
N SER A 7 10.06 10.29 -3.16
CA SER A 7 11.21 9.38 -3.18
C SER A 7 12.25 9.84 -2.16
N LEU A 8 12.55 8.97 -1.19
CA LEU A 8 13.56 9.20 -0.17
C LEU A 8 14.74 8.23 -0.38
N GLY A 9 15.96 8.67 -0.10
CA GLY A 9 17.17 7.88 -0.29
C GLY A 9 17.78 8.00 -1.69
N SER A 10 18.28 6.89 -2.24
CA SER A 10 18.97 6.88 -3.55
C SER A 10 18.05 7.24 -4.70
N ALA A 11 18.52 8.12 -5.59
CA ALA A 11 17.80 8.55 -6.78
C ALA A 11 18.08 7.70 -8.03
N ASN A 12 18.65 6.49 -7.89
CA ASN A 12 18.90 5.61 -9.03
C ASN A 12 17.57 5.20 -9.70
N PRO A 13 17.35 5.51 -11.00
CA PRO A 13 16.07 5.28 -11.66
C PRO A 13 15.59 3.82 -11.63
N HIS A 14 16.50 2.85 -11.79
CA HIS A 14 16.14 1.44 -11.77
C HIS A 14 15.58 1.01 -10.42
N ASN A 15 16.21 1.47 -9.34
CA ASN A 15 15.79 1.11 -7.99
C ASN A 15 14.51 1.83 -7.57
N VAL A 16 14.35 3.10 -7.98
CA VAL A 16 13.10 3.85 -7.74
C VAL A 16 11.92 3.14 -8.39
N VAL A 17 12.04 2.74 -9.66
CA VAL A 17 10.96 2.01 -10.36
C VAL A 17 10.66 0.67 -9.67
N ARG A 18 11.68 -0.12 -9.33
CA ARG A 18 11.50 -1.39 -8.61
C ARG A 18 10.82 -1.20 -7.25
N ALA A 19 11.20 -0.18 -6.49
CA ALA A 19 10.60 0.14 -5.19
C ALA A 19 9.14 0.55 -5.34
N THR A 20 8.80 1.35 -6.36
CA THR A 20 7.41 1.74 -6.65
C THR A 20 6.55 0.52 -6.96
N PHE A 21 7.00 -0.38 -7.85
CA PHE A 21 6.24 -1.60 -8.16
C PHE A 21 6.07 -2.51 -6.95
N LYS A 22 7.13 -2.69 -6.16
CA LYS A 22 7.05 -3.44 -4.91
C LYS A 22 5.98 -2.87 -3.98
N GLY A 23 5.99 -1.56 -3.75
CA GLY A 23 5.00 -0.90 -2.89
C GLY A 23 3.56 -1.08 -3.40
N LEU A 24 3.34 -1.00 -4.72
CA LEU A 24 2.03 -1.23 -5.32
C LEU A 24 1.56 -2.68 -5.21
N MET A 25 2.47 -3.64 -5.37
CA MET A 25 2.17 -5.07 -5.22
C MET A 25 1.90 -5.46 -3.76
N ASP A 26 2.49 -4.74 -2.81
CA ASP A 26 2.33 -4.98 -1.37
C ASP A 26 1.03 -4.33 -0.82
N LEU A 27 0.24 -3.62 -1.65
CA LEU A 27 -1.07 -3.08 -1.27
C LEU A 27 -2.03 -4.21 -0.90
N LYS A 28 -2.77 -4.03 0.19
CA LYS A 28 -3.73 -5.01 0.69
C LYS A 28 -5.14 -4.45 0.62
N ASP A 29 -6.05 -5.30 0.17
CA ASP A 29 -7.47 -5.03 0.21
C ASP A 29 -7.99 -5.01 1.66
N PRO A 30 -8.72 -3.97 2.09
CA PRO A 30 -9.25 -3.88 3.45
C PRO A 30 -10.15 -5.06 3.84
N ALA A 31 -11.00 -5.56 2.94
CA ALA A 31 -11.89 -6.69 3.20
C ALA A 31 -11.10 -7.99 3.40
N LEU A 32 -10.04 -8.21 2.61
CA LEU A 32 -9.14 -9.36 2.82
C LEU A 32 -8.48 -9.28 4.20
N VAL A 33 -7.99 -8.10 4.58
CA VAL A 33 -7.38 -7.89 5.91
C VAL A 33 -8.40 -8.09 7.03
N ALA A 34 -9.65 -7.66 6.85
CA ALA A 34 -10.74 -7.85 7.79
C ALA A 34 -11.02 -9.34 8.04
N ARG A 35 -11.15 -10.11 6.95
CA ARG A 35 -11.36 -11.56 7.02
C ARG A 35 -10.21 -12.29 7.69
N TYR A 36 -8.96 -11.95 7.39
CA TYR A 36 -7.80 -12.54 8.06
C TYR A 36 -7.72 -12.21 9.55
N ARG A 37 -8.26 -11.05 9.94
CA ARG A 37 -8.28 -10.61 11.35
C ARG A 37 -9.55 -11.00 12.11
N GLY A 38 -10.54 -11.59 11.43
CA GLY A 38 -11.83 -11.95 12.04
C GLY A 38 -12.66 -10.75 12.50
N LYS A 39 -12.51 -9.61 11.83
CA LYS A 39 -13.24 -8.36 12.14
C LYS A 39 -14.15 -7.96 10.98
N GLU A 40 -15.15 -7.15 11.28
CA GLU A 40 -15.93 -6.45 10.26
C GLU A 40 -15.09 -5.38 9.57
N GLU A 41 -15.29 -5.18 8.27
CA GLU A 41 -14.50 -4.24 7.45
C GLU A 41 -14.68 -2.79 7.94
N SER A 42 -15.89 -2.45 8.38
CA SER A 42 -16.26 -1.15 8.94
C SER A 42 -15.52 -0.79 10.24
N GLU A 43 -15.01 -1.78 10.98
CA GLU A 43 -14.20 -1.54 12.18
C GLU A 43 -12.74 -1.21 11.84
N LEU A 44 -12.27 -1.60 10.65
CA LEU A 44 -10.89 -1.40 10.20
C LEU A 44 -10.72 -0.13 9.37
N VAL A 45 -11.71 0.15 8.53
CA VAL A 45 -11.83 1.42 7.82
C VAL A 45 -12.58 2.35 8.75
N GLY A 46 -11.88 2.93 9.73
CA GLY A 46 -12.48 3.81 10.73
C GLY A 46 -13.43 4.82 10.08
N ALA A 47 -14.62 4.94 10.70
CA ALA A 47 -15.79 5.74 10.32
C ALA A 47 -15.54 6.95 9.41
#